data_AF-A0A7C4GZ28-F1
#
_entry.id   AF-A0A7C4GZ28-F1
#
_cell.length_a   1.000
_cell.length_b   1.000
_cell.length_c   1.000
_cell.angle_alpha   90.00
_cell.angle_beta   90.00
_cell.angle_gamma   90.00
#
_symmetry.space_group_name_H-M   'P 1'
#
loop_
_entity.id
_entity.type
_entity.pdbx_description
1 polymer ?
#
loop_
_entity_poly.entity_id
_entity_poly.type
_entity_poly.pdbx_seq_one_letter_code
_entity_poly.pdbx_strand_id
1 'polypeptide(L)'
;MVRMQRIFTPGPVEPYREALEALQRPMISHRSAEFKKLLASVSEKLSKLVRLDGVSVLLSGSGTLATEAMIYSIVAPGDGVLVISYGVFGDRLVESASRRGARVFVIRRSPGEPIDLGLVEDLVSRE
;
A
#
# COMPACT_ATOMS: atom_id res chain seq x y z
N MET A 1 28.97 -7.92 20.83
CA MET A 1 28.44 -8.47 19.56
C MET A 1 26.95 -8.66 19.74
N VAL A 2 26.11 -7.94 18.99
CA VAL A 2 24.65 -8.09 19.09
C VAL A 2 24.27 -9.42 18.44
N ARG A 3 23.55 -10.28 19.17
CA ARG A 3 23.04 -11.56 18.62
C ARG A 3 21.94 -11.22 17.61
N MET A 4 22.07 -11.68 16.36
CA MET A 4 20.94 -11.66 15.42
C MET A 4 19.85 -12.57 15.99
N GLN A 5 18.75 -11.97 16.45
CA GLN A 5 17.57 -12.70 16.89
C GLN A 5 16.60 -12.80 15.73
N ARG A 6 16.12 -14.03 15.48
CA ARG A 6 15.02 -14.28 14.54
C ARG A 6 13.81 -13.44 14.94
N ILE A 7 13.30 -12.65 13.99
CA ILE A 7 12.14 -11.78 14.20
C ILE A 7 10.89 -12.48 13.67
N PHE A 8 10.02 -12.92 14.59
CA PHE A 8 8.75 -13.59 14.27
C PHE A 8 7.53 -12.68 14.49
N THR A 9 7.68 -11.39 14.25
CA THR A 9 6.58 -10.42 14.30
C THR A 9 5.82 -10.37 12.96
N PRO A 10 4.58 -9.85 12.92
CA PRO A 10 3.85 -9.65 11.67
C PRO A 10 4.57 -8.70 10.69
N GLY A 11 5.41 -7.82 11.22
CA GLY A 11 6.24 -6.89 10.46
C GLY A 11 6.82 -5.81 11.38
N PRO A 12 8.04 -5.30 11.10
CA PRO A 12 8.98 -5.79 10.10
C PRO A 12 9.55 -7.18 10.46
N VAL A 13 10.17 -7.85 9.49
CA VAL A 13 10.89 -9.12 9.68
C VAL A 13 12.32 -9.01 9.16
N GLU A 14 13.15 -10.01 9.45
CA GLU A 14 14.52 -10.06 8.91
C GLU A 14 14.50 -10.05 7.37
N PRO A 15 15.22 -9.13 6.70
CA PRO A 15 15.37 -9.18 5.26
C PRO A 15 16.15 -10.42 4.83
N TYR A 16 15.90 -10.88 3.60
CA TYR A 16 16.76 -11.88 2.95
C TYR A 16 18.20 -11.38 2.87
N ARG A 17 19.16 -12.31 2.95
CA ARG A 17 20.59 -11.99 2.97
C ARG A 17 21.00 -11.18 1.74
N GLU A 18 20.47 -11.52 0.58
CA GLU A 18 20.75 -10.87 -0.70
C GLU A 18 20.27 -9.41 -0.71
N ALA A 19 19.19 -9.09 0.02
CA ALA A 19 18.73 -7.70 0.19
C ALA A 19 19.70 -6.90 1.08
N LEU A 20 20.22 -7.51 2.15
CA LEU A 20 21.24 -6.89 3.01
C LEU A 20 22.56 -6.66 2.26
N GLU A 21 22.96 -7.57 1.39
CA GLU A 21 24.14 -7.42 0.54
C GLU A 21 23.94 -6.32 -0.51
N ALA A 22 22.72 -6.18 -1.07
CA ALA A 22 22.40 -5.12 -2.02
C ALA A 22 22.46 -3.72 -1.39
N LEU A 23 22.07 -3.57 -0.13
CA LEU A 23 22.13 -2.30 0.62
C LEU A 23 23.57 -1.81 0.87
N GLN A 24 24.56 -2.71 0.81
CA GLN A 24 25.98 -2.37 1.02
C GLN A 24 26.70 -1.90 -0.26
N ARG A 25 26.01 -1.92 -1.41
CA ARG A 25 26.62 -1.53 -2.69
C ARG A 25 26.87 -0.02 -2.72
N PRO A 26 27.94 0.44 -3.42
CA PRO A 26 28.18 1.87 -3.62
C PRO A 26 26.97 2.58 -4.24
N MET A 27 26.71 3.80 -3.78
CA MET A 27 25.62 4.61 -4.31
C MET A 27 25.91 5.01 -5.76
N ILE A 28 24.89 4.93 -6.61
CA ILE A 28 24.91 5.46 -7.97
C ILE A 28 24.11 6.75 -8.03
N SER A 29 24.47 7.65 -8.94
CA SER A 29 23.71 8.89 -9.15
C SER A 29 22.30 8.58 -9.64
N HIS A 30 21.28 9.17 -8.99
CA HIS A 30 19.87 9.05 -9.39
C HIS A 30 19.57 9.59 -10.79
N ARG A 31 20.51 10.33 -11.40
CA ARG A 31 20.41 10.84 -12.78
C ARG A 31 21.14 9.97 -13.80
N SER A 32 21.91 8.97 -13.38
CA SER A 32 22.70 8.13 -14.28
C SER A 32 21.83 7.20 -15.13
N ALA A 33 22.37 6.78 -16.27
CA ALA A 33 21.71 5.78 -17.13
C ALA A 33 21.52 4.45 -16.39
N GLU A 34 22.45 4.08 -15.51
CA GLU A 34 22.40 2.86 -14.72
C GLU A 34 21.23 2.89 -13.73
N PHE A 35 21.01 4.01 -13.05
CA PHE A 35 19.88 4.16 -12.13
C PHE A 35 18.54 4.11 -12.88
N LYS A 36 18.44 4.76 -14.04
CA LYS A 36 17.23 4.68 -14.88
C LYS A 36 16.91 3.24 -15.29
N LYS A 37 17.93 2.48 -15.70
CA LYS A 37 17.80 1.05 -16.04
C LYS A 37 17.39 0.21 -14.83
N LEU A 38 17.97 0.48 -13.66
CA LEU A 38 17.62 -0.17 -12.41
C LEU A 38 16.15 0.08 -12.04
N LEU A 39 15.71 1.34 -12.04
CA LEU A 39 14.34 1.73 -11.70
C LEU A 39 13.32 1.07 -12.65
N ALA A 40 13.59 1.09 -13.96
CA ALA A 40 12.75 0.43 -14.95
C ALA A 40 12.64 -1.08 -14.70
N SER A 41 13.78 -1.74 -14.40
CA SER A 41 13.78 -3.17 -14.08
C SER A 41 13.00 -3.51 -12.81
N VAL A 42 13.07 -2.67 -11.77
CA VAL A 42 12.28 -2.91 -10.55
C VAL A 42 10.79 -2.71 -10.83
N SER A 43 10.41 -1.65 -11.55
CA SER A 43 9.02 -1.39 -11.93
C SER A 43 8.42 -2.55 -12.74
N GLU A 44 9.16 -3.08 -13.73
CA GLU A 44 8.72 -4.23 -14.53
C GLU A 44 8.52 -5.49 -13.67
N LYS A 45 9.47 -5.78 -12.77
CA LYS A 45 9.36 -6.93 -11.86
C LYS A 45 8.17 -6.81 -10.92
N LEU A 46 7.88 -5.61 -10.41
CA LEU A 46 6.72 -5.36 -9.58
C LEU A 46 5.42 -5.57 -10.36
N SER A 47 5.31 -5.04 -11.58
CA SER A 47 4.12 -5.25 -12.42
C SER A 47 3.87 -6.73 -12.71
N LYS A 48 4.94 -7.49 -12.99
CA LYS A 48 4.85 -8.96 -13.17
C LYS A 48 4.40 -9.67 -11.89
N LEU A 49 4.91 -9.25 -10.72
CA LEU A 49 4.55 -9.84 -9.43
C LEU A 49 3.04 -9.68 -9.13
N VAL A 50 2.48 -8.50 -9.39
CA VAL A 50 1.07 -8.20 -9.14
C VAL A 50 0.13 -8.53 -10.30
N ARG A 51 0.66 -9.09 -11.40
CA ARG A 51 -0.08 -9.42 -12.65
C ARG A 51 -0.84 -8.23 -13.22
N LEU A 52 -0.19 -7.06 -13.24
CA LEU A 52 -0.75 -5.82 -13.76
C LEU A 52 -0.36 -5.65 -15.24
N ASP A 53 -1.33 -5.31 -16.09
CA ASP A 53 -1.09 -4.97 -17.51
C ASP A 53 -0.41 -3.59 -17.70
N GLY A 54 -0.43 -2.77 -16.65
CA GLY A 54 0.19 -1.45 -16.55
C GLY A 54 1.53 -1.41 -15.79
N VAL A 55 1.96 -0.18 -15.49
CA VAL A 55 3.26 0.10 -14.86
C VAL A 55 3.11 0.30 -13.36
N SER A 56 3.88 -0.45 -12.58
CA SER A 56 3.98 -0.25 -11.12
C SER A 56 4.85 0.97 -10.82
N VAL A 57 4.31 1.91 -10.05
CA VAL A 57 5.02 3.11 -9.63
C VAL A 57 5.70 2.86 -8.28
N LEU A 58 7.01 3.13 -8.20
CA LEU A 58 7.74 3.11 -6.94
C LEU A 58 7.58 4.45 -6.21
N LEU A 59 7.23 4.37 -4.93
CA LEU A 59 7.17 5.53 -4.04
C LEU A 59 8.28 5.44 -3.00
N SER A 60 8.92 6.57 -2.71
CA SER A 60 10.01 6.66 -1.72
C SER A 60 9.46 6.76 -0.29
N GLY A 61 8.75 5.73 0.17
CA GLY A 61 8.19 5.67 1.51
C GLY A 61 7.68 4.28 1.88
N SER A 62 7.06 4.17 3.05
CA SER A 62 6.48 2.92 3.53
C SER A 62 5.12 2.65 2.89
N GLY A 63 4.50 1.51 3.22
CA GLY A 63 3.14 1.18 2.78
C GLY A 63 2.10 2.25 3.13
N THR A 64 2.28 2.99 4.22
CA THR A 64 1.40 4.11 4.58
C THR A 64 1.44 5.23 3.55
N LEU A 65 2.62 5.58 3.01
CA LEU A 65 2.71 6.56 1.92
C LEU A 65 1.98 6.07 0.67
N ALA A 66 2.08 4.78 0.35
CA ALA A 66 1.38 4.22 -0.80
C ALA A 66 -0.14 4.32 -0.65
N THR A 67 -0.68 4.05 0.55
CA THR A 67 -2.10 4.22 0.85
C THR A 67 -2.55 5.68 0.73
N GLU A 68 -1.80 6.62 1.31
CA GLU A 68 -2.12 8.05 1.22
C GLU A 68 -2.05 8.54 -0.23
N ALA A 69 -1.00 8.18 -0.96
CA ALA A 69 -0.84 8.55 -2.37
C ALA A 69 -2.01 8.03 -3.22
N MET A 70 -2.47 6.80 -2.97
CA MET A 70 -3.66 6.25 -3.63
C MET A 70 -4.90 7.09 -3.33
N ILE A 71 -5.23 7.32 -2.05
CA ILE A 71 -6.41 8.10 -1.65
C ILE A 71 -6.39 9.51 -2.25
N TYR A 72 -5.27 10.22 -2.13
CA TYR A 72 -5.15 11.60 -2.63
C TYR A 72 -5.16 11.70 -4.15
N SER A 73 -4.84 10.61 -4.87
CA SER A 73 -4.87 10.58 -6.34
C SER A 73 -6.26 10.25 -6.89
N ILE A 74 -7.05 9.43 -6.19
CA ILE A 74 -8.32 8.92 -6.72
C ILE A 74 -9.57 9.55 -6.10
N VAL A 75 -9.46 10.14 -4.90
CA VAL A 75 -10.60 10.73 -4.17
C VAL A 75 -10.53 12.25 -4.27
N ALA A 76 -11.63 12.88 -4.67
CA ALA A 76 -11.85 14.32 -4.60
C ALA A 76 -12.67 14.72 -3.36
N PRO A 77 -12.57 15.97 -2.88
CA PRO A 77 -13.44 16.45 -1.81
C PRO A 77 -14.91 16.37 -2.23
N GLY A 78 -15.76 15.86 -1.36
CA GLY A 78 -17.19 15.66 -1.60
C GLY A 78 -17.57 14.28 -2.15
N ASP A 79 -16.61 13.51 -2.68
CA ASP A 79 -16.86 12.16 -3.19
C ASP A 79 -17.42 11.24 -2.09
N GLY A 80 -18.35 10.37 -2.47
CA GLY A 80 -18.81 9.27 -1.61
C GLY A 80 -17.77 8.16 -1.59
N VAL A 81 -17.32 7.74 -0.41
CA VAL A 81 -16.34 6.66 -0.25
C VAL A 81 -16.86 5.63 0.74
N LEU A 82 -17.07 4.40 0.28
CA LEU A 82 -17.40 3.27 1.15
C LEU A 82 -16.11 2.59 1.63
N VAL A 83 -15.95 2.46 2.94
CA VAL A 83 -14.84 1.73 3.58
C VAL A 83 -15.39 0.57 4.41
N ILE A 84 -14.91 -0.64 4.12
CA ILE A 84 -15.18 -1.83 4.92
C ILE A 84 -13.99 -2.04 5.86
N SER A 85 -14.18 -1.75 7.15
CA SER A 85 -13.12 -1.80 8.16
C SER A 85 -13.22 -3.07 9.01
N TYR A 86 -12.12 -3.83 9.02
CA TYR A 86 -11.89 -4.99 9.89
C TYR A 86 -10.91 -4.68 11.04
N GLY A 87 -10.61 -3.40 11.27
CA GLY A 87 -9.67 -2.93 12.28
C GLY A 87 -8.72 -1.86 11.75
N VAL A 88 -7.54 -1.76 12.35
CA VAL A 88 -6.64 -0.60 12.26
C VAL A 88 -6.33 -0.16 10.82
N PHE A 89 -6.13 -1.08 9.88
CA PHE A 89 -5.84 -0.70 8.48
C PHE A 89 -7.06 -0.10 7.77
N GLY A 90 -8.26 -0.61 8.02
CA GLY A 90 -9.49 -0.04 7.49
C GLY A 90 -9.81 1.31 8.14
N ASP A 91 -9.60 1.43 9.44
CA ASP A 91 -9.82 2.69 10.17
C ASP A 91 -8.88 3.80 9.69
N ARG A 92 -7.64 3.45 9.30
CA ARG A 92 -6.72 4.39 8.64
C ARG A 92 -7.21 4.87 7.27
N LEU A 93 -7.88 4.00 6.48
CA LEU A 93 -8.50 4.41 5.22
C LEU A 93 -9.64 5.41 5.47
N VAL A 94 -10.46 5.18 6.51
CA VAL A 94 -11.51 6.12 6.91
C VAL A 94 -10.92 7.48 7.27
N GLU A 95 -9.86 7.50 8.08
CA GLU A 95 -9.18 8.72 8.49
C GLU A 95 -8.59 9.49 7.29
N SER A 96 -7.91 8.78 6.39
CA SER A 96 -7.30 9.35 5.19
C SER A 96 -8.34 9.96 4.24
N ALA A 97 -9.40 9.21 3.92
CA ALA A 97 -10.47 9.68 3.04
C ALA A 97 -11.25 10.85 3.66
N SER A 98 -11.48 10.82 4.98
CA SER A 98 -12.13 11.93 5.69
C SER A 98 -11.26 13.20 5.64
N ARG A 99 -9.94 13.09 5.87
CA ARG A 99 -8.99 14.21 5.74
C ARG A 99 -8.92 14.76 4.31
N ARG A 100 -9.08 13.88 3.31
CA ARG A 100 -9.15 14.29 1.90
C ARG A 100 -10.40 15.11 1.58
N GLY A 101 -11.42 15.07 2.45
CA GLY A 101 -12.68 15.80 2.33
C GLY A 101 -13.82 14.97 1.75
N ALA A 102 -13.70 13.65 1.74
CA ALA A 102 -14.75 12.76 1.24
C ALA A 102 -15.91 12.58 2.23
N ARG A 103 -17.09 12.21 1.71
CA ARG A 103 -18.21 11.69 2.51
C ARG A 103 -17.99 10.20 2.71
N VAL A 104 -17.44 9.83 3.87
CA VAL A 104 -17.04 8.45 4.14
C VAL A 104 -18.16 7.64 4.80
N PHE A 105 -18.60 6.58 4.15
CA PHE A 105 -19.49 5.57 4.69
C PHE A 105 -18.68 4.39 5.20
N VAL A 106 -18.94 3.92 6.42
CA VAL A 106 -18.11 2.89 7.07
C VAL A 106 -18.94 1.71 7.51
N ILE A 107 -18.58 0.51 7.03
CA ILE A 107 -19.06 -0.76 7.58
C ILE A 107 -17.95 -1.31 8.47
N ARG A 108 -18.20 -1.45 9.78
CA ARG A 108 -17.25 -2.06 10.70
C ARG A 108 -17.62 -3.51 10.96
N ARG A 109 -16.62 -4.39 10.91
CA ARG A 109 -16.74 -5.84 11.12
C ARG A 109 -15.67 -6.32 12.08
N SER A 110 -15.93 -7.43 12.76
CA SER A 110 -14.92 -8.08 13.59
C SER A 110 -13.95 -8.88 12.72
N PRO A 111 -12.66 -9.02 13.09
CA PRO A 111 -11.72 -9.86 12.36
C PRO A 111 -12.26 -11.28 12.16
N GLY A 112 -12.24 -11.77 10.91
CA GLY A 112 -12.73 -13.09 10.55
C GLY A 112 -14.23 -13.18 10.23
N GLU A 113 -14.99 -12.11 10.42
CA GLU A 113 -16.42 -12.04 10.05
C GLU A 113 -16.56 -11.90 8.51
N PRO A 114 -17.41 -12.70 7.84
CA PRO A 114 -17.66 -12.51 6.41
C PRO A 114 -18.40 -11.20 6.14
N ILE A 115 -18.21 -10.63 4.95
CA ILE A 115 -19.03 -9.52 4.46
C ILE A 115 -20.11 -10.05 3.51
N ASP A 116 -21.35 -9.61 3.72
CA ASP A 116 -22.44 -9.86 2.77
C ASP A 116 -22.28 -8.95 1.55
N LEU A 117 -22.15 -9.56 0.37
CA LEU A 117 -21.98 -8.81 -0.88
C LEU A 117 -23.28 -8.09 -1.30
N GLY A 118 -24.45 -8.61 -0.95
CA GLY A 118 -25.73 -7.95 -1.25
C GLY A 118 -25.85 -6.62 -0.51
N LEU A 119 -25.42 -6.58 0.76
CA LEU A 119 -25.32 -5.35 1.54
C LEU A 119 -24.38 -4.32 0.88
N VAL A 120 -23.26 -4.76 0.31
CA VAL A 120 -22.30 -3.86 -0.35
C VAL A 120 -22.91 -3.28 -1.63
N GLU A 121 -23.57 -4.11 -2.43
CA GLU A 121 -24.24 -3.68 -3.67
C GLU A 121 -25.37 -2.68 -3.40
N ASP A 122 -26.18 -2.93 -2.36
CA ASP A 122 -27.25 -2.03 -1.92
C ASP A 122 -26.73 -0.66 -1.45
N LEU A 123 -25.54 -0.62 -0.86
CA LEU A 123 -24.95 0.63 -0.38
C LEU A 123 -24.31 1.45 -1.50
N VAL A 124 -23.65 0.78 -2.45
CA VAL A 124 -23.01 1.45 -3.59
C VAL A 124 -24.04 1.98 -4.59
N SER A 125 -25.23 1.36 -4.69
CA SER A 125 -26.29 1.78 -5.63
C SER A 125 -27.13 2.98 -5.17
N ARG A 126 -26.98 3.44 -3.92
CA ARG A 126 -27.79 4.53 -3.33
C ARG A 126 -27.14 5.92 -3.43
N GLU A 127 -25.95 6.01 -4.00
CA GLU A 127 -25.17 7.25 -4.25
C GLU A 127 -24.96 7.46 -5.75
#